data_AF-V6M7M4-F1
#
_entry.id   AF-V6M7M4-F1
#
_cell.length_a   1.000
_cell.length_b   1.000
_cell.length_c   1.000
_cell.angle_alpha   90.00
_cell.angle_beta   90.00
_cell.angle_gamma   90.00
#
_symmetry.space_group_name_H-M   'P 1'
#
loop_
_entity.id
_entity.type
_entity.pdbx_description
1 polymer ?
#
loop_
_entity_poly.entity_id
_entity_poly.type
_entity_poly.pdbx_seq_one_letter_code
_entity_poly.pdbx_strand_id
1 'polypeptide(L)'
;MENFDFEFIDIDEKNNDDIDILFQQKYKKDPFMSVSQSFTQSLIKQKEVGCISMIAETPILACSAISIKFAAYDEYLSSFLKYFPASSALLHNNSVLLLESLRAFNLPMQAVLAGYQCVFEDLKWVQSNEYNSTIKKDFFNCDFYWIIASCKNNGKQIELESLKQIEVADIMEISKYQKLYKKCGFDENDGIISLLVERNKLEKLIYKLSQ
;
A
#
# COMPACT_ATOMS: atom_id res chain seq x y z
N MET A 1 13.38 -11.39 23.47
CA MET A 1 12.38 -10.70 22.63
C MET A 1 11.04 -11.32 22.96
N GLU A 2 10.04 -10.53 23.31
CA GLU A 2 8.67 -11.03 23.33
C GLU A 2 8.28 -11.41 21.90
N ASN A 3 7.83 -12.64 21.69
CA ASN A 3 7.21 -13.03 20.43
C ASN A 3 5.84 -12.38 20.41
N PHE A 4 5.68 -11.34 19.60
CA PHE A 4 4.35 -10.85 19.24
C PHE A 4 3.80 -11.81 18.20
N ASP A 5 2.75 -12.55 18.56
CA ASP A 5 2.02 -13.38 17.61
C ASP A 5 1.14 -12.46 16.76
N PHE A 6 1.54 -12.28 15.51
CA PHE A 6 0.79 -11.53 14.51
C PHE A 6 -0.23 -12.48 13.87
N GLU A 7 -1.51 -12.20 14.04
CA GLU A 7 -2.56 -12.88 13.29
C GLU A 7 -2.79 -12.14 11.97
N PHE A 8 -2.91 -12.88 10.87
CA PHE A 8 -3.28 -12.33 9.56
C PHE A 8 -4.65 -12.85 9.17
N ILE A 9 -5.57 -11.94 8.88
CA ILE A 9 -6.94 -12.23 8.46
C ILE A 9 -7.22 -11.60 7.09
N ASP A 10 -8.18 -12.18 6.36
CA ASP A 10 -8.63 -11.66 5.08
C ASP A 10 -9.33 -10.30 5.25
N ILE A 11 -9.22 -9.44 4.25
CA ILE A 11 -10.03 -8.21 4.18
C ILE A 11 -11.50 -8.60 3.93
N ASP A 12 -12.44 -8.05 4.69
CA ASP A 12 -13.87 -8.23 4.47
C ASP A 12 -14.70 -7.04 4.97
N GLU A 13 -16.03 -7.14 4.87
CA GLU A 13 -16.91 -6.05 5.32
C GLU A 13 -16.87 -5.82 6.84
N LYS A 14 -16.51 -6.84 7.64
CA LYS A 14 -16.49 -6.76 9.10
C LYS A 14 -15.30 -5.95 9.61
N ASN A 15 -14.22 -5.91 8.85
CA ASN A 15 -13.00 -5.18 9.19
C ASN A 15 -12.86 -3.84 8.42
N ASN A 16 -13.96 -3.32 7.87
CA ASN A 16 -13.99 -2.01 7.22
C ASN A 16 -13.53 -0.87 8.15
N ASP A 17 -14.03 -0.86 9.38
CA ASP A 17 -13.71 0.19 10.37
C ASP A 17 -12.24 0.12 10.80
N ASP A 18 -11.67 -1.08 10.85
CA ASP A 18 -10.26 -1.31 11.17
C ASP A 18 -9.33 -0.71 10.12
N ILE A 19 -9.66 -0.91 8.84
CA ILE A 19 -8.93 -0.32 7.71
C ILE A 19 -9.06 1.21 7.74
N ASP A 20 -10.25 1.73 8.02
CA ASP A 20 -10.48 3.17 8.12
C ASP A 20 -9.64 3.79 9.25
N ILE A 21 -9.56 3.15 10.42
CA ILE A 21 -8.68 3.58 11.52
C ILE A 21 -7.22 3.68 11.05
N LEU A 22 -6.69 2.66 10.38
CA LEU A 22 -5.32 2.68 9.86
C LEU A 22 -5.12 3.75 8.78
N PHE A 23 -6.13 3.97 7.93
CA PHE A 23 -6.12 5.03 6.91
C PHE A 23 -6.04 6.41 7.55
N GLN A 24 -6.90 6.68 8.53
CA GLN A 24 -6.93 7.94 9.27
C GLN A 24 -5.63 8.21 10.01
N GLN A 25 -4.93 7.16 10.49
CA GLN A 25 -3.60 7.30 11.08
C GLN A 25 -2.55 7.73 10.04
N LYS A 26 -2.57 7.16 8.82
CA LYS A 26 -1.63 7.52 7.72
C LYS A 26 -1.85 8.93 7.18
N TYR A 27 -3.11 9.34 7.04
CA TYR A 27 -3.52 10.57 6.37
C TYR A 27 -4.08 11.65 7.31
N LYS A 28 -3.89 11.54 8.63
CA LYS A 28 -4.41 12.50 9.62
C LYS A 28 -4.26 13.96 9.18
N LYS A 29 -5.39 14.67 9.01
CA LYS A 29 -5.47 16.08 8.57
C LYS A 29 -4.99 16.38 7.14
N ASP A 30 -4.71 15.35 6.34
CA ASP A 30 -4.40 15.43 4.91
C ASP A 30 -5.70 15.60 4.12
N PRO A 31 -5.71 16.31 2.96
CA PRO A 31 -6.81 16.29 2.01
C PRO A 31 -7.39 14.90 1.69
N PHE A 32 -6.60 13.83 1.82
CA PHE A 32 -7.08 12.46 1.60
C PHE A 32 -8.02 11.93 2.69
N MET A 33 -8.20 12.62 3.83
CA MET A 33 -9.15 12.19 4.86
C MET A 33 -10.59 12.09 4.37
N SER A 34 -11.00 12.95 3.43
CA SER A 34 -12.38 12.95 2.94
C SER A 34 -12.71 11.73 2.08
N VAL A 35 -11.70 10.97 1.64
CA VAL A 35 -11.85 9.84 0.73
C VAL A 35 -11.59 8.49 1.41
N SER A 36 -11.48 8.46 2.75
CA SER A 36 -11.18 7.23 3.50
C SER A 36 -12.24 6.15 3.28
N GLN A 37 -13.52 6.51 3.34
CA GLN A 37 -14.64 5.59 3.10
C GLN A 37 -14.66 5.05 1.67
N SER A 38 -14.32 5.89 0.68
CA SER A 38 -14.25 5.46 -0.72
C SER A 38 -13.11 4.45 -0.92
N PHE A 39 -11.96 4.73 -0.29
CA PHE A 39 -10.80 3.83 -0.28
C PHE A 39 -11.13 2.47 0.35
N THR A 40 -11.72 2.43 1.56
CA THR A 40 -12.01 1.17 2.24
C THR A 40 -13.04 0.33 1.47
N GLN A 41 -14.04 0.96 0.86
CA GLN A 41 -14.99 0.26 -0.02
C GLN A 41 -14.31 -0.34 -1.25
N SER A 42 -13.33 0.35 -1.84
CA SER A 42 -12.57 -0.18 -2.98
C SER A 42 -11.67 -1.35 -2.59
N LEU A 43 -11.11 -1.34 -1.38
CA LEU A 43 -10.39 -2.48 -0.82
C LEU A 43 -11.30 -3.68 -0.64
N ILE A 44 -12.47 -3.49 -0.03
CA ILE A 44 -13.43 -4.58 0.21
C ILE A 44 -13.91 -5.22 -1.10
N LYS A 45 -14.07 -4.43 -2.17
CA LYS A 45 -14.43 -4.92 -3.52
C LYS A 45 -13.31 -5.71 -4.20
N GLN A 46 -12.08 -5.61 -3.72
CA GLN A 46 -10.86 -6.22 -4.27
C GLN A 46 -10.09 -6.98 -3.20
N LYS A 47 -10.82 -7.51 -2.22
CA LYS A 47 -10.29 -8.14 -1.01
C LYS A 47 -9.50 -9.42 -1.27
N GLU A 48 -9.56 -9.94 -2.49
CA GLU A 48 -8.90 -11.17 -2.92
C GLU A 48 -7.38 -11.11 -2.84
N VAL A 49 -6.80 -9.91 -2.79
CA VAL A 49 -5.35 -9.70 -2.70
C VAL A 49 -5.05 -8.69 -1.60
N GLY A 50 -5.16 -9.13 -0.36
CA GLY A 50 -4.88 -8.31 0.81
C GLY A 50 -5.18 -8.98 2.13
N CYS A 51 -4.51 -8.51 3.16
CA CYS A 51 -4.60 -9.02 4.52
C CYS A 51 -4.63 -7.89 5.53
N ILE A 52 -5.19 -8.17 6.71
CA ILE A 52 -5.07 -7.34 7.90
C ILE A 52 -4.28 -8.11 8.95
N SER A 53 -3.29 -7.47 9.56
CA SER A 53 -2.62 -8.01 10.73
C SER A 53 -3.21 -7.43 12.01
N MET A 54 -3.42 -8.31 12.99
CA MET A 54 -4.01 -8.01 14.29
C MET A 54 -3.04 -8.36 15.42
N ILE A 55 -3.07 -7.57 16.50
CA ILE A 55 -2.50 -7.93 17.81
C ILE A 55 -3.59 -7.73 18.85
N ALA A 56 -3.97 -8.80 19.56
CA ALA A 56 -5.01 -8.74 20.59
C ALA A 56 -6.26 -7.96 20.12
N GLU A 57 -6.80 -8.35 18.96
CA GLU A 57 -7.98 -7.74 18.32
C GLU A 57 -7.79 -6.28 17.85
N THR A 58 -6.58 -5.72 17.94
CA THR A 58 -6.28 -4.38 17.41
C THR A 58 -5.65 -4.48 16.02
N PRO A 59 -6.20 -3.78 15.01
CA PRO A 59 -5.59 -3.74 13.69
C PRO A 59 -4.32 -2.90 13.72
N ILE A 60 -3.24 -3.49 13.20
CA ILE A 60 -1.92 -2.85 13.18
C ILE A 60 -1.35 -2.68 11.77
N LEU A 61 -1.86 -3.44 10.80
CA LEU A 61 -1.46 -3.38 9.40
C LEU A 61 -2.64 -3.78 8.52
N ALA A 62 -2.85 -3.07 7.43
CA ALA A 62 -3.61 -3.53 6.28
C ALA A 62 -2.70 -3.44 5.06
N CYS A 63 -2.47 -4.55 4.38
CA CYS A 63 -1.64 -4.62 3.19
C CYS A 63 -2.46 -5.21 2.03
N SER A 64 -2.39 -4.59 0.85
CA SER A 64 -3.25 -4.98 -0.28
C SER A 64 -2.66 -4.57 -1.62
N ALA A 65 -3.01 -5.30 -2.68
CA ALA A 65 -2.72 -4.94 -4.05
C ALA A 65 -4.03 -4.65 -4.81
N ILE A 66 -4.26 -3.37 -5.11
CA ILE A 66 -5.48 -2.87 -5.73
C ILE A 66 -5.26 -2.70 -7.23
N SER A 67 -6.18 -3.20 -8.05
CA SER A 67 -6.17 -2.92 -9.48
C SER A 67 -6.52 -1.45 -9.74
N ILE A 68 -5.59 -0.71 -10.33
CA ILE A 68 -5.81 0.72 -10.59
C ILE A 68 -6.89 0.96 -11.64
N LYS A 69 -7.31 -0.05 -12.42
CA LYS A 69 -8.48 0.02 -13.29
C LYS A 69 -9.77 0.33 -12.52
N PHE A 70 -9.92 -0.29 -11.34
CA PHE A 70 -11.07 -0.04 -10.48
C PHE A 70 -10.89 1.25 -9.70
N ALA A 71 -9.69 1.44 -9.14
CA ALA A 71 -9.43 2.60 -8.33
C ALA A 71 -9.36 3.91 -9.16
N ALA A 72 -9.15 3.88 -10.48
CA ALA A 72 -9.23 5.06 -11.36
C ALA A 72 -10.58 5.78 -11.26
N TYR A 73 -11.64 5.05 -10.92
CA TYR A 73 -13.00 5.57 -10.73
C TYR A 73 -13.33 5.85 -9.26
N ASP A 74 -12.39 5.61 -8.36
CA ASP A 74 -12.50 5.89 -6.93
C ASP A 74 -12.08 7.35 -6.64
N GLU A 75 -12.83 8.00 -5.75
CA GLU A 75 -12.50 9.32 -5.22
C GLU A 75 -11.11 9.36 -4.59
N TYR A 76 -10.61 8.23 -4.06
CA TYR A 76 -9.27 8.11 -3.50
C TYR A 76 -8.16 8.38 -4.51
N LEU A 77 -8.04 7.57 -5.58
CA LEU A 77 -6.98 7.77 -6.57
C LEU A 77 -7.18 9.05 -7.37
N SER A 78 -8.43 9.45 -7.67
CA SER A 78 -8.67 10.72 -8.35
C SER A 78 -8.22 11.91 -7.48
N SER A 79 -8.40 11.85 -6.16
CA SER A 79 -7.85 12.85 -5.23
C SER A 79 -6.33 12.80 -5.21
N PHE A 80 -5.73 11.62 -5.20
CA PHE A 80 -4.27 11.46 -5.27
C PHE A 80 -3.68 12.05 -6.55
N LEU A 81 -4.27 11.75 -7.71
CA LEU A 81 -3.78 12.19 -9.01
C LEU A 81 -3.89 13.70 -9.24
N LYS A 82 -4.75 14.42 -8.50
CA LYS A 82 -4.72 15.90 -8.47
C LYS A 82 -3.36 16.43 -8.02
N TYR A 83 -2.71 15.72 -7.09
CA TYR A 83 -1.39 16.08 -6.57
C TYR A 83 -0.24 15.41 -7.34
N PHE A 84 -0.51 14.28 -8.02
CA PHE A 84 0.46 13.53 -8.82
C PHE A 84 0.01 13.38 -10.29
N PRO A 85 -0.15 14.47 -11.06
CA PRO A 85 -0.68 14.39 -12.42
C PRO A 85 0.21 13.60 -13.38
N ALA A 86 1.52 13.54 -13.12
CA ALA A 86 2.46 12.71 -13.90
C ALA A 86 2.20 11.20 -13.72
N SER A 87 1.55 10.80 -12.63
CA SER A 87 1.16 9.41 -12.37
C SER A 87 -0.15 9.03 -13.05
N SER A 88 -0.85 9.96 -13.72
CA SER A 88 -2.10 9.67 -14.45
C SER A 88 -1.90 8.65 -15.58
N ALA A 89 -0.73 8.65 -16.22
CA ALA A 89 -0.37 7.66 -17.24
C ALA A 89 -0.41 6.22 -16.72
N LEU A 90 -0.25 6.02 -15.40
CA LEU A 90 -0.34 4.70 -14.79
C LEU A 90 -1.76 4.14 -14.90
N LEU A 91 -2.81 4.97 -14.80
CA LEU A 91 -4.22 4.51 -14.82
C LEU A 91 -4.62 3.70 -16.07
N HIS A 92 -3.89 3.89 -17.17
CA HIS A 92 -4.15 3.21 -18.43
C HIS A 92 -3.33 1.91 -18.59
N ASN A 93 -2.48 1.58 -17.62
CA ASN A 93 -1.63 0.40 -17.66
C ASN A 93 -2.30 -0.77 -16.92
N ASN A 94 -2.65 -1.80 -17.69
CA ASN A 94 -3.35 -2.99 -17.19
C ASN A 94 -2.50 -3.90 -16.29
N SER A 95 -1.21 -3.62 -16.16
CA SER A 95 -0.26 -4.42 -15.40
C SER A 95 0.28 -3.71 -14.16
N VAL A 96 -0.36 -2.61 -13.72
CA VAL A 96 0.05 -1.89 -12.50
C VAL A 96 -0.97 -2.15 -11.40
N LEU A 97 -0.50 -2.62 -10.26
CA LEU A 97 -1.30 -2.70 -9.03
C LEU A 97 -0.83 -1.63 -8.04
N LEU A 98 -1.75 -0.93 -7.41
CA LEU A 98 -1.47 -0.06 -6.28
C LEU A 98 -1.25 -0.94 -5.04
N LEU A 99 -0.03 -0.99 -4.54
CA LEU A 99 0.34 -1.73 -3.35
C LEU A 99 0.28 -0.78 -2.14
N GLU A 100 -0.78 -0.92 -1.36
CA GLU A 100 -1.02 -0.10 -0.17
C GLU A 100 -0.65 -0.85 1.10
N SER A 101 0.09 -0.16 1.96
CA SER A 101 0.45 -0.60 3.30
C SER A 101 0.02 0.50 4.28
N LEU A 102 -1.14 0.31 4.92
CA LEU A 102 -1.62 1.13 6.03
C LEU A 102 -1.17 0.48 7.33
N ARG A 103 -0.56 1.23 8.24
CA ARG A 103 0.01 0.64 9.47
C ARG A 103 -0.07 1.58 10.65
N ALA A 104 -0.12 0.99 11.84
CA ALA A 104 0.11 1.68 13.09
C ALA A 104 1.55 2.23 13.17
N PHE A 105 1.74 3.32 13.91
CA PHE A 105 3.07 3.89 14.14
C PHE A 105 3.97 2.87 14.85
N ASN A 106 5.26 2.84 14.46
CA ASN A 106 6.29 1.97 15.04
C ASN A 106 6.05 0.46 14.88
N LEU A 107 5.24 0.04 13.91
CA LEU A 107 5.11 -1.38 13.58
C LEU A 107 6.49 -1.96 13.19
N PRO A 108 6.92 -3.10 13.76
CA PRO A 108 8.18 -3.74 13.38
C PRO A 108 8.21 -4.04 11.89
N MET A 109 9.37 -3.84 11.26
CA MET A 109 9.54 -4.05 9.82
C MET A 109 9.16 -5.48 9.42
N GLN A 110 9.44 -6.48 10.26
CA GLN A 110 9.12 -7.88 10.00
C GLN A 110 7.61 -8.11 9.80
N ALA A 111 6.74 -7.43 10.55
CA ALA A 111 5.30 -7.53 10.37
C ALA A 111 4.86 -6.91 9.03
N VAL A 112 5.49 -5.80 8.63
CA VAL A 112 5.25 -5.15 7.33
C VAL A 112 5.67 -6.07 6.18
N LEU A 113 6.86 -6.68 6.29
CA LEU A 113 7.37 -7.63 5.29
C LEU A 113 6.49 -8.87 5.17
N ALA A 114 6.01 -9.41 6.31
CA ALA A 114 5.06 -10.52 6.32
C ALA A 114 3.73 -10.14 5.63
N GLY A 115 3.23 -8.91 5.84
CA GLY A 115 2.06 -8.41 5.10
C GLY A 115 2.28 -8.34 3.58
N TYR A 116 3.45 -7.87 3.12
CA TYR A 116 3.77 -7.91 1.68
C TYR A 116 3.86 -9.35 1.15
N GLN A 117 4.45 -10.27 1.91
CA GLN A 117 4.52 -11.68 1.53
C GLN A 117 3.14 -12.31 1.39
N CYS A 118 2.21 -12.04 2.32
CA CYS A 118 0.82 -12.48 2.23
C CYS A 118 0.18 -12.00 0.91
N VAL A 119 0.31 -10.69 0.62
CA VAL A 119 -0.20 -10.10 -0.63
C VAL A 119 0.40 -10.77 -1.88
N PHE A 120 1.69 -11.11 -1.86
CA PHE A 120 2.33 -11.79 -3.01
C PHE A 120 1.86 -13.23 -3.19
N GLU A 121 1.58 -13.93 -2.10
CA GLU A 121 1.01 -15.28 -2.11
C GLU A 121 -0.43 -15.27 -2.61
N ASP A 122 -1.26 -14.36 -2.09
CA ASP A 122 -2.63 -14.15 -2.57
C ASP A 122 -2.64 -13.79 -4.05
N LEU A 123 -1.73 -12.92 -4.49
CA LEU A 123 -1.61 -12.56 -5.90
C LEU A 123 -1.29 -13.77 -6.78
N LYS A 124 -0.40 -14.67 -6.34
CA LYS A 124 -0.11 -15.91 -7.06
C LYS A 124 -1.32 -16.83 -7.08
N TRP A 125 -2.06 -16.91 -5.98
CA TRP A 125 -3.27 -17.71 -5.88
C TRP A 125 -4.36 -17.23 -6.84
N VAL A 126 -4.70 -15.94 -6.84
CA VAL A 126 -5.76 -15.39 -7.72
C VAL A 126 -5.38 -15.46 -9.22
N GLN A 127 -4.09 -15.46 -9.52
CA GLN A 127 -3.56 -15.65 -10.88
C GLN A 127 -3.47 -17.13 -11.28
N SER A 128 -3.62 -18.06 -10.35
CA SER A 128 -3.51 -19.50 -10.62
C SER A 128 -4.65 -20.01 -11.49
N ASN A 129 -4.46 -21.16 -12.14
CA ASN A 129 -5.54 -21.80 -12.91
C ASN A 129 -6.68 -22.33 -12.01
N GLU A 130 -6.41 -22.56 -10.73
CA GLU A 130 -7.33 -23.15 -9.75
C GLU A 130 -8.31 -22.12 -9.17
N TYR A 131 -7.94 -20.84 -9.16
CA TYR A 131 -8.84 -19.78 -8.71
C TYR A 131 -10.07 -19.66 -9.62
N ASN A 132 -11.25 -19.84 -9.04
CA ASN A 132 -12.53 -19.82 -9.74
C ASN A 132 -13.45 -18.78 -9.08
N SER A 133 -13.45 -17.57 -9.62
CA SER A 133 -14.19 -16.42 -9.11
C SER A 133 -14.86 -15.65 -10.24
N THR A 134 -15.85 -14.83 -9.89
CA THR A 134 -16.49 -13.87 -10.79
C THR A 134 -15.54 -12.76 -11.23
N ILE A 135 -14.50 -12.46 -10.44
CA ILE A 135 -13.45 -11.50 -10.82
C ILE A 135 -12.47 -12.19 -11.77
N LYS A 136 -12.27 -11.61 -12.96
CA LYS A 136 -11.37 -12.17 -13.98
C LYS A 136 -9.91 -12.14 -13.50
N LYS A 137 -9.16 -13.21 -13.74
CA LYS A 137 -7.72 -13.32 -13.38
C LYS A 137 -6.88 -12.16 -13.93
N ASP A 138 -7.22 -11.68 -15.13
CA ASP A 138 -6.57 -10.54 -15.79
C ASP A 138 -6.68 -9.22 -15.00
N PHE A 139 -7.60 -9.11 -14.02
CA PHE A 139 -7.71 -7.93 -13.15
C PHE A 139 -6.50 -7.77 -12.23
N PHE A 140 -5.89 -8.88 -11.85
CA PHE A 140 -4.75 -8.93 -10.96
C PHE A 140 -3.45 -9.10 -11.74
N ASN A 141 -3.43 -8.94 -13.06
CA ASN A 141 -2.17 -8.97 -13.80
C ASN A 141 -1.24 -7.86 -13.29
N CYS A 142 0.01 -8.21 -12.99
CA CYS A 142 0.94 -7.32 -12.31
C CYS A 142 2.35 -7.49 -12.87
N ASP A 143 2.82 -6.47 -13.57
CA ASP A 143 4.23 -6.26 -13.95
C ASP A 143 4.90 -5.25 -13.01
N PHE A 144 4.11 -4.31 -12.46
CA PHE A 144 4.58 -3.24 -11.60
C PHE A 144 3.70 -3.02 -10.38
N TYR A 145 4.33 -2.73 -9.25
CA TYR A 145 3.68 -2.18 -8.09
C TYR A 145 3.86 -0.66 -8.06
N TRP A 146 2.76 0.06 -7.91
CA TRP A 146 2.76 1.46 -7.54
C TRP A 146 2.63 1.56 -6.03
N ILE A 147 3.57 2.22 -5.36
CA ILE A 147 3.60 2.37 -3.90
C ILE A 147 3.48 3.85 -3.56
N ILE A 148 2.59 4.15 -2.61
CA ILE A 148 2.39 5.48 -2.04
C ILE A 148 2.81 5.45 -0.57
N ALA A 149 3.93 6.09 -0.27
CA ALA A 149 4.55 6.07 1.03
C ALA A 149 4.65 7.46 1.66
N SER A 150 4.51 7.54 2.98
CA SER A 150 4.76 8.78 3.72
C SER A 150 6.24 8.86 4.11
N CYS A 151 6.86 10.00 3.83
CA CYS A 151 8.27 10.25 4.12
C CYS A 151 8.45 11.59 4.85
N LYS A 152 9.60 11.79 5.52
CA LYS A 152 10.04 13.13 5.88
C LYS A 152 10.92 13.71 4.77
N ASN A 153 10.87 15.02 4.61
CA ASN A 153 11.54 15.80 3.58
C ASN A 153 11.98 17.14 4.16
N ASN A 154 13.26 17.45 4.17
CA ASN A 154 13.77 18.76 4.66
C ASN A 154 13.71 19.89 3.61
N GLY A 155 12.78 19.77 2.65
CA GLY A 155 12.58 20.72 1.56
C GLY A 155 13.52 20.55 0.36
N LYS A 156 14.54 19.66 0.43
CA LYS A 156 15.48 19.41 -0.67
C LYS A 156 15.73 17.93 -0.96
N GLN A 157 15.66 17.06 0.05
CA GLN A 157 15.87 15.62 -0.10
C GLN A 157 14.98 14.83 0.88
N ILE A 158 14.73 13.56 0.52
CA ILE A 158 14.08 12.60 1.41
C ILE A 158 15.10 12.18 2.46
N GLU A 159 14.75 12.35 3.72
CA GLU A 159 15.54 11.81 4.82
C GLU A 159 15.16 10.34 5.01
N LEU A 160 15.95 9.45 4.41
CA LEU A 160 15.74 8.00 4.49
C LEU A 160 15.74 7.49 5.94
N GLU A 161 16.53 8.11 6.82
CA GLU A 161 16.66 7.76 8.24
C GLU A 161 15.44 8.15 9.09
N SER A 162 14.55 9.00 8.56
CA SER A 162 13.37 9.49 9.27
C SER A 162 12.05 9.06 8.60
N LEU A 163 12.13 8.08 7.69
CA LEU A 163 10.98 7.44 7.10
C LEU A 163 10.12 6.76 8.17
N LYS A 164 8.83 7.09 8.18
CA LYS A 164 7.80 6.38 8.96
C LYS A 164 7.61 4.92 8.48
N GLN A 165 8.27 4.57 7.37
CA GLN A 165 8.15 3.34 6.62
C GLN A 165 9.55 2.90 6.16
N ILE A 166 10.30 2.25 7.06
CA ILE A 166 11.74 2.01 6.89
C ILE A 166 12.05 1.26 5.60
N GLU A 167 11.23 0.28 5.23
CA GLU A 167 11.45 -0.55 4.04
C GLU A 167 11.34 0.24 2.73
N VAL A 168 10.74 1.43 2.77
CA VAL A 168 10.63 2.31 1.60
C VAL A 168 11.99 2.81 1.16
N ALA A 169 12.98 2.93 2.06
CA ALA A 169 14.35 3.29 1.68
C ALA A 169 14.94 2.25 0.71
N ASP A 170 14.86 0.97 1.05
CA ASP A 170 15.34 -0.12 0.20
C ASP A 170 14.53 -0.21 -1.11
N ILE A 171 13.22 0.00 -1.04
CA ILE A 171 12.34 -0.02 -2.23
C ILE A 171 12.69 1.12 -3.19
N MET A 172 13.08 2.30 -2.68
CA MET A 172 13.50 3.43 -3.51
C MET A 172 14.70 3.06 -4.40
N GLU A 173 15.67 2.32 -3.88
CA GLU A 173 16.87 1.93 -4.63
C GLU A 173 16.58 1.09 -5.88
N ILE A 174 15.49 0.32 -5.85
CA ILE A 174 15.06 -0.54 -6.97
C ILE A 174 13.94 0.07 -7.82
N SER A 175 13.45 1.27 -7.46
CA SER A 175 12.33 1.95 -8.13
C SER A 175 12.75 2.57 -9.45
N LYS A 176 11.95 2.38 -10.50
CA LYS A 176 12.17 3.01 -11.82
C LYS A 176 11.75 4.47 -11.86
N TYR A 177 10.76 4.81 -11.06
CA TYR A 177 10.18 6.15 -11.02
C TYR A 177 10.00 6.55 -9.56
N GLN A 178 10.43 7.78 -9.26
CA GLN A 178 10.33 8.37 -7.93
C GLN A 178 9.81 9.80 -8.11
N LYS A 179 8.70 10.12 -7.45
CA LYS A 179 8.19 11.49 -7.41
C LYS A 179 7.79 11.87 -6.00
N LEU A 180 8.37 12.96 -5.52
CA LEU A 180 8.15 13.51 -4.19
C LEU A 180 7.10 14.62 -4.24
N TYR A 181 6.25 14.64 -3.22
CA TYR A 181 5.28 15.69 -2.97
C TYR A 181 5.36 16.12 -1.51
N LYS A 182 5.26 17.44 -1.27
CA LYS A 182 5.20 18.02 0.07
C LYS A 182 3.76 17.99 0.56
N LYS A 183 3.47 17.39 1.72
CA LYS A 183 2.10 17.37 2.26
C LYS A 183 1.61 18.80 2.57
N CYS A 184 0.34 19.06 2.32
CA CYS A 184 -0.34 20.26 2.78
C CYS A 184 -0.91 20.01 4.18
N GLY A 185 -0.24 20.52 5.21
CA GLY A 185 -0.72 20.45 6.59
C GLY A 185 0.00 19.38 7.42
N PHE A 186 0.59 19.86 8.53
CA PHE A 186 1.50 19.20 9.50
C PHE A 186 2.97 19.10 9.09
N ASP A 187 3.79 19.86 9.83
CA ASP A 187 5.24 20.12 9.71
C ASP A 187 5.73 20.39 8.27
N GLU A 188 6.53 21.44 8.08
CA GLU A 188 7.11 21.73 6.75
C GLU A 188 7.97 20.58 6.19
N ASN A 189 8.21 19.56 7.03
CA ASN A 189 9.08 18.44 6.83
C ASN A 189 8.39 17.11 6.50
N ASP A 190 7.06 17.03 6.37
CA ASP A 190 6.37 15.78 5.98
C ASP A 190 5.99 15.77 4.47
N GLY A 191 6.08 14.60 3.83
CA GLY A 191 5.84 14.42 2.41
C GLY A 191 5.26 13.05 2.06
N ILE A 192 4.91 12.90 0.79
CA ILE A 192 4.50 11.62 0.18
C ILE A 192 5.43 11.35 -0.99
N ILE A 193 5.92 10.13 -1.08
CA ILE A 193 6.61 9.63 -2.26
C ILE A 193 5.74 8.63 -3.02
N SER A 194 5.72 8.79 -4.34
CA SER A 194 5.16 7.85 -5.30
C SER A 194 6.30 7.07 -5.94
N LEU A 195 6.26 5.74 -5.85
CA LEU A 195 7.25 4.81 -6.38
C LEU A 195 6.63 3.84 -7.37
N LEU A 196 7.32 3.57 -8.49
CA LEU A 196 6.94 2.48 -9.40
C LEU A 196 8.06 1.45 -9.46
N VAL A 197 7.73 0.20 -9.14
CA VAL A 197 8.71 -0.88 -8.95
C VAL A 197 8.29 -2.09 -9.78
N GLU A 198 9.24 -2.74 -10.45
CA GLU A 198 8.97 -4.02 -11.13
C GLU A 198 8.63 -5.11 -10.10
N ARG A 199 7.57 -5.88 -10.36
CA ARG A 199 7.10 -6.98 -9.50
C ARG A 199 8.25 -7.87 -9.01
N ASN A 200 9.02 -8.41 -9.94
CA ASN A 200 10.12 -9.33 -9.64
C ASN A 200 11.24 -8.71 -8.80
N LYS A 201 11.46 -7.39 -8.88
CA LYS A 201 12.45 -6.70 -8.06
C LYS A 201 11.95 -6.52 -6.65
N LEU A 202 10.69 -6.11 -6.49
CA LEU A 202 10.07 -5.93 -5.19
C LEU A 202 9.97 -7.27 -4.44
N GLU A 203 9.42 -8.31 -5.06
CA GLU A 203 9.27 -9.64 -4.42
C GLU A 203 10.63 -10.19 -3.94
N LYS A 204 11.69 -10.03 -4.75
CA LYS A 204 13.05 -10.44 -4.36
C LYS A 204 13.61 -9.61 -3.20
N LEU A 205 13.38 -8.30 -3.21
CA LEU A 205 13.84 -7.43 -2.13
C LEU A 205 13.16 -7.79 -0.81
N ILE A 206 11.83 -7.91 -0.81
CA ILE A 206 11.05 -8.27 0.38
C ILE A 206 11.51 -9.63 0.92
N TYR A 207 11.67 -10.64 0.05
CA TYR A 207 12.20 -11.93 0.45
C TYR A 207 13.58 -11.84 1.13
N LYS A 208 14.48 -11.02 0.60
CA LYS A 208 15.81 -10.78 1.18
C LYS A 208 15.73 -10.08 2.55
N LEU A 209 14.85 -9.10 2.70
CA LEU A 209 14.68 -8.35 3.95
C LEU A 209 14.01 -9.18 5.05
N SER A 210 13.29 -10.25 4.69
CA SER A 210 12.64 -11.17 5.63
C SER A 210 13.54 -12.28 6.18
N GLN A 211 14.78 -12.43 5.69
CA GLN A 211 15.77 -13.41 6.16
C GLN A 211 16.63 -12.83 7.29
#